data_AF-A0A0S8J0F3-F1
#
_entry.id   AF-A0A0S8J0F3-F1
#
_cell.length_a   1.000
_cell.length_b   1.000
_cell.length_c   1.000
_cell.angle_alpha   90.00
_cell.angle_beta   90.00
_cell.angle_gamma   90.00
#
_symmetry.space_group_name_H-M   'P 1'
#
loop_
_entity.id
_entity.type
_entity.pdbx_description
1 polymer ?
#
loop_
_entity_poly.entity_id
_entity_poly.type
_entity_poly.pdbx_seq_one_letter_code
_entity_poly.pdbx_strand_id
1 'polypeptide(L)'
;MAVRKIAILTSTRPLRERTREIGRTVETLSPRKCTALAEEYDLIIVGSRASDDFYERIKSALPRKVLEKFRLYSRSFFNRFKRMGGVPAEYDNRDEGWKEILQANGISFVTETRLLGSSYAYEERSFHWTDLADFIRDERVTVIT
;
A
#
# COMPACT_ATOMS: atom_id res chain seq x y z
N MET A 1 24.53 7.14 -9.11
CA MET A 1 23.18 7.63 -8.76
C MET A 1 22.74 6.90 -7.51
N ALA A 2 22.28 7.60 -6.46
CA ALA A 2 21.81 6.93 -5.24
C ALA A 2 20.60 6.05 -5.57
N VAL A 3 20.58 4.82 -5.06
CA VAL A 3 19.44 3.91 -5.22
C VAL A 3 18.26 4.48 -4.44
N ARG A 4 17.17 4.80 -5.14
CA ARG A 4 15.95 5.36 -4.55
C ARG A 4 15.28 4.31 -3.67
N LYS A 5 15.11 4.56 -2.36
CA LYS A 5 14.39 3.65 -1.44
C LYS A 5 12.89 3.89 -1.47
N ILE A 6 12.09 2.83 -1.55
CA ILE A 6 10.63 2.90 -1.70
C ILE A 6 9.97 2.10 -0.56
N ALA A 7 9.07 2.74 0.17
CA ALA A 7 8.18 2.05 1.12
C ALA A 7 6.79 1.88 0.50
N ILE A 8 6.21 0.69 0.62
CA ILE A 8 4.79 0.44 0.31
C ILE A 8 4.06 0.08 1.58
N LEU A 9 3.01 0.83 1.88
CA LEU A 9 2.12 0.60 3.01
C LEU A 9 0.76 0.13 2.48
N THR A 10 0.40 -1.11 2.79
CA THR A 10 -0.92 -1.69 2.43
C THR A 10 -2.04 -1.32 3.41
N SER A 11 -1.67 -0.63 4.49
CA SER A 11 -2.57 -0.14 5.51
C SER A 11 -2.10 1.23 6.00
N THR A 12 -3.01 1.99 6.62
CA THR A 12 -2.61 3.26 7.28
C THR A 12 -2.14 3.05 8.71
N ARG A 13 -2.06 1.81 9.21
CA ARG A 13 -1.68 1.51 10.59
C ARG A 13 -0.26 1.98 10.95
N PRO A 14 0.76 1.82 10.08
CA PRO A 14 2.11 2.30 10.38
C PRO A 14 2.18 3.81 10.60
N LEU A 15 1.23 4.57 10.02
CA LEU A 15 1.16 6.03 10.15
C LEU A 15 0.43 6.49 11.43
N ARG A 16 -0.13 5.56 12.20
CA ARG A 16 -0.99 5.88 13.35
C ARG A 16 -0.26 5.72 14.67
N GLU A 17 -0.63 6.52 15.64
CA GLU A 17 -0.31 6.32 17.04
C GLU A 17 -1.57 5.93 17.82
N ARG A 18 -1.37 5.11 18.85
CA ARG A 18 -2.44 4.67 19.74
C ARG A 18 -2.33 5.47 21.03
N THR A 19 -3.38 6.21 21.34
CA THR A 19 -3.53 6.91 22.61
C THR A 19 -4.68 6.29 23.39
N ARG A 20 -4.47 6.03 24.68
CA ARG A 20 -5.50 5.48 25.56
C ARG A 20 -6.15 6.63 26.32
N GLU A 21 -7.40 6.92 26.01
CA GLU A 21 -8.20 7.93 26.69
C GLU A 21 -9.41 7.26 27.35
N ILE A 22 -9.55 7.42 28.67
CA ILE A 22 -10.74 7.02 29.45
C ILE A 22 -11.29 5.64 29.03
N GLY A 23 -10.44 4.61 29.08
CA GLY A 23 -10.81 3.22 28.77
C GLY A 23 -10.97 2.88 27.28
N ARG A 24 -10.88 3.85 26.37
CA ARG A 24 -10.91 3.64 24.90
C ARG A 24 -9.52 3.80 24.29
N THR A 25 -9.25 3.01 23.25
CA THR A 25 -8.04 3.18 22.43
C THR A 25 -8.44 3.99 21.20
N VAL A 26 -7.81 5.14 21.02
CA VAL A 26 -7.99 5.99 19.84
C VAL A 26 -6.74 5.85 18.97
N GLU A 27 -6.94 5.59 17.68
CA GLU A 27 -5.87 5.62 16.69
C GLU A 27 -5.92 6.94 15.91
N THR A 28 -4.89 7.77 16.07
CA THR A 28 -4.75 9.06 15.38
C THR A 28 -3.58 9.03 14.42
N LEU A 29 -3.56 9.92 13.43
CA LEU A 29 -2.40 10.12 12.57
C LEU A 29 -1.23 10.63 13.43
N SER A 30 -0.04 10.07 13.24
CA SER A 30 1.18 10.51 13.93
C SER A 30 2.13 11.21 12.95
N PRO A 31 2.20 12.55 12.94
CA PRO A 31 3.12 13.29 12.07
C PRO A 31 4.57 12.87 12.25
N ARG A 32 4.97 12.52 13.48
CA ARG A 32 6.32 12.02 13.79
C ARG A 32 6.64 10.74 13.02
N LYS A 33 5.73 9.76 12.99
CA LYS A 33 5.95 8.51 12.23
C LYS A 33 6.04 8.76 10.73
N CYS A 34 5.22 9.66 10.21
CA CYS A 34 5.28 10.07 8.80
C CYS A 34 6.62 10.72 8.45
N THR A 35 7.13 11.61 9.31
CA THR A 35 8.44 12.24 9.13
C THR A 35 9.58 11.23 9.19
N ALA A 36 9.55 10.29 10.15
CA ALA A 36 10.57 9.25 10.26
C ALA A 36 10.64 8.38 9.00
N LEU A 37 9.48 7.97 8.45
CA LEU A 37 9.44 7.26 7.16
C LEU A 37 10.01 8.12 6.03
N ALA A 38 9.71 9.43 6.02
CA ALA A 38 10.22 10.35 5.00
C ALA A 38 11.71 10.66 5.15
N GLU A 39 12.34 10.36 6.28
CA GLU A 39 13.80 10.43 6.44
C GLU A 39 14.48 9.16 5.88
N GLU A 40 13.83 8.00 6.03
CA GLU A 40 14.37 6.71 5.62
C GLU A 40 14.14 6.37 4.13
N TYR A 41 13.00 6.80 3.58
CA TYR A 41 12.57 6.46 2.21
C TYR A 41 12.47 7.71 1.32
N ASP A 42 12.69 7.52 0.02
CA ASP A 42 12.58 8.57 -1.00
C ASP A 42 11.19 8.63 -1.64
N LEU A 43 10.43 7.54 -1.53
CA LEU A 43 9.06 7.41 -2.00
C LEU A 43 8.29 6.54 -1.02
N ILE A 44 7.11 7.00 -0.61
CA ILE A 44 6.23 6.28 0.30
C ILE A 44 4.87 6.15 -0.39
N ILE A 45 4.54 4.94 -0.80
CA ILE A 45 3.26 4.61 -1.44
C ILE A 45 2.34 4.07 -0.38
N VAL A 46 1.19 4.70 -0.18
CA VAL A 46 0.19 4.28 0.80
C VAL A 46 -1.09 3.98 0.05
N GLY A 47 -1.46 2.70 0.02
CA GLY A 47 -2.72 2.24 -0.55
C GLY A 47 -3.55 1.55 0.52
N SER A 48 -4.77 1.99 0.78
CA SER A 48 -5.65 1.29 1.72
C SER A 48 -7.12 1.64 1.54
N ARG A 49 -7.99 0.87 2.20
CA ARG A 49 -9.42 1.19 2.34
C ARG A 49 -9.78 2.16 3.48
N ALA A 50 -8.81 2.83 4.09
CA ALA A 50 -9.08 3.92 5.04
C ALA A 50 -9.87 5.07 4.36
N SER A 51 -10.65 5.82 5.13
CA SER A 51 -11.51 6.89 4.61
C SER A 51 -10.71 7.96 3.87
N ASP A 52 -11.32 8.59 2.87
CA ASP A 52 -10.71 9.70 2.14
C ASP A 52 -10.36 10.85 3.11
N ASP A 53 -11.19 11.11 4.11
CA ASP A 53 -10.92 12.08 5.19
C ASP A 53 -9.60 11.80 5.94
N PHE A 54 -9.21 10.54 6.13
CA PHE A 54 -7.94 10.22 6.76
C PHE A 54 -6.76 10.64 5.87
N TYR A 55 -6.89 10.48 4.56
CA TYR A 55 -5.88 10.90 3.60
C TYR A 55 -5.82 12.43 3.45
N GLU A 56 -6.95 13.12 3.53
CA GLU A 56 -6.96 14.59 3.59
C GLU A 56 -6.29 15.11 4.86
N ARG A 57 -6.46 14.42 6.00
CA ARG A 57 -5.71 14.74 7.23
C ARG A 57 -4.21 14.56 7.07
N ILE A 58 -3.75 13.54 6.31
CA ILE A 58 -2.31 13.40 6.00
C ILE A 58 -1.83 14.62 5.22
N LYS A 59 -2.55 15.02 4.17
CA LYS A 59 -2.19 16.16 3.33
C LYS A 59 -2.15 17.48 4.10
N SER A 60 -3.06 17.68 5.05
CA SER A 60 -3.14 18.92 5.83
C SER A 60 -2.19 18.97 7.03
N ALA A 61 -1.84 17.81 7.62
CA ALA A 61 -1.01 17.77 8.83
C ALA A 61 0.50 17.73 8.57
N LEU A 62 0.94 17.28 7.38
CA LEU A 62 2.36 17.08 7.10
C LEU A 62 3.00 18.31 6.43
N PRO A 63 4.27 18.64 6.75
CA PRO A 63 5.03 19.64 6.02
C PRO A 63 5.16 19.27 4.55
N ARG A 64 5.15 20.27 3.65
CA ARG A 64 5.21 20.07 2.19
C ARG A 64 6.36 19.15 1.75
N LYS A 65 7.57 19.34 2.31
CA LYS A 65 8.75 18.52 2.00
C LYS A 65 8.56 17.04 2.33
N VAL A 66 7.83 16.74 3.40
CA VAL A 66 7.47 15.37 3.78
C VAL A 66 6.41 14.85 2.82
N LEU A 67 5.35 15.63 2.60
CA LEU A 67 4.21 15.26 1.76
C LEU A 67 4.60 14.93 0.30
N GLU A 68 5.59 15.63 -0.27
CA GLU A 68 6.08 15.40 -1.64
C GLU A 68 6.61 13.98 -1.87
N LYS A 69 7.04 13.30 -0.80
CA LYS A 69 7.48 11.90 -0.82
C LYS A 69 6.32 10.90 -0.80
N PHE A 70 5.11 11.31 -0.42
CA PHE A 70 3.96 10.42 -0.31
C PHE A 70 3.19 10.30 -1.64
N ARG A 71 2.73 9.09 -1.93
CA ARG A 71 1.72 8.80 -2.96
C ARG A 71 0.56 8.11 -2.27
N LEU A 72 -0.61 8.72 -2.36
CA LEU A 72 -1.74 8.45 -1.49
C LEU A 72 -2.91 7.90 -2.31
N TYR A 73 -3.28 6.65 -2.05
CA TYR A 73 -4.34 5.92 -2.74
C TYR A 73 -5.40 5.48 -1.72
N SER A 74 -6.43 6.30 -1.59
CA SER A 74 -7.48 6.17 -0.58
C SER A 74 -8.58 5.17 -0.98
N ARG A 75 -9.59 5.01 -0.11
CA ARG A 75 -10.76 4.16 -0.40
C ARG A 75 -11.41 4.49 -1.74
N SER A 76 -11.56 5.77 -2.09
CA SER A 76 -12.20 6.17 -3.35
C SER A 76 -11.42 5.69 -4.58
N PHE A 77 -10.08 5.67 -4.52
CA PHE A 77 -9.25 5.09 -5.58
C PHE A 77 -9.60 3.62 -5.81
N PHE A 78 -9.66 2.81 -4.76
CA PHE A 78 -10.04 1.40 -4.91
C PHE A 78 -11.50 1.27 -5.38
N ASN A 79 -12.44 2.00 -4.79
CA ASN A 79 -13.86 1.84 -5.11
C ASN A 79 -14.21 2.06 -6.59
N ARG A 80 -13.41 2.79 -7.37
CA ARG A 80 -13.66 2.94 -8.82
C ARG A 80 -13.62 1.61 -9.57
N PHE A 81 -12.81 0.65 -9.11
CA PHE A 81 -12.69 -0.67 -9.73
C PHE A 81 -13.91 -1.57 -9.47
N LYS A 82 -14.73 -1.27 -8.45
CA LYS A 82 -16.02 -1.96 -8.23
C LYS A 82 -17.08 -1.56 -9.26
N ARG A 83 -16.95 -0.38 -9.87
CA ARG A 83 -17.96 0.23 -10.73
C ARG A 83 -17.84 -0.17 -12.20
N MET A 84 -16.84 -0.98 -12.57
CA MET A 84 -16.62 -1.43 -13.96
C MET A 84 -17.60 -2.52 -14.44
N GLY A 85 -18.82 -2.57 -13.88
CA GLY A 85 -19.96 -3.32 -14.42
C GLY A 85 -19.76 -4.83 -14.56
N GLY A 86 -20.08 -5.61 -13.53
CA GLY A 86 -20.06 -7.08 -13.58
C GLY A 86 -19.33 -7.76 -12.43
N VAL A 87 -18.77 -6.98 -11.51
CA VAL A 87 -18.00 -7.48 -10.37
C VAL A 87 -18.92 -7.68 -9.15
N PRO A 88 -19.05 -8.90 -8.59
CA PRO A 88 -19.86 -9.15 -7.40
C PRO A 88 -19.47 -8.23 -6.23
N ALA A 89 -20.43 -7.89 -5.36
CA ALA A 89 -20.19 -7.01 -4.21
C ALA A 89 -19.06 -7.53 -3.27
N GLU A 90 -18.86 -8.84 -3.27
CA GLU A 90 -17.89 -9.61 -2.50
C GLU A 90 -16.46 -9.54 -3.07
N TYR A 91 -16.30 -9.12 -4.33
CA TYR A 91 -14.99 -9.06 -4.96
C TYR A 91 -14.09 -8.02 -4.28
N ASP A 92 -12.92 -8.48 -3.85
CA ASP A 92 -11.88 -7.63 -3.31
C ASP A 92 -11.11 -6.97 -4.47
N ASN A 93 -11.63 -5.83 -4.90
CA ASN A 93 -11.08 -5.00 -5.96
C ASN A 93 -9.71 -4.37 -5.65
N ARG A 94 -9.08 -4.75 -4.53
CA ARG A 94 -7.74 -4.28 -4.17
C ARG A 94 -6.66 -4.84 -5.07
N ASP A 95 -6.83 -6.04 -5.63
CA ASP A 95 -5.83 -6.60 -6.55
C ASP A 95 -5.61 -5.69 -7.75
N GLU A 96 -6.68 -5.30 -8.44
CA GLU A 96 -6.61 -4.39 -9.58
C GLU A 96 -6.11 -3.00 -9.18
N GLY A 97 -6.55 -2.49 -8.03
CA GLY A 97 -6.03 -1.24 -7.50
C GLY A 97 -4.53 -1.27 -7.26
N TRP A 98 -4.01 -2.36 -6.70
CA TRP A 98 -2.58 -2.51 -6.44
C TRP A 98 -1.78 -2.71 -7.72
N LYS A 99 -2.26 -3.50 -8.68
CA LYS A 99 -1.62 -3.61 -10.01
C LYS A 99 -1.45 -2.23 -10.64
N GLU A 100 -2.48 -1.39 -10.62
CA GLU A 100 -2.39 -0.03 -11.19
C GLU A 100 -1.45 0.87 -10.36
N ILE A 101 -1.47 0.78 -9.02
CA ILE A 101 -0.54 1.53 -8.17
C ILE A 101 0.92 1.17 -8.49
N LEU A 102 1.23 -0.13 -8.58
CA LEU A 102 2.59 -0.61 -8.85
C LEU A 102 3.05 -0.15 -10.24
N GLN A 103 2.20 -0.31 -11.26
CA GLN A 103 2.48 0.13 -12.61
C GLN A 103 2.70 1.65 -12.70
N ALA A 104 1.81 2.46 -12.10
CA ALA A 104 1.90 3.92 -12.11
C ALA A 104 3.15 4.47 -11.42
N ASN A 105 3.77 3.69 -10.52
CA ASN A 105 5.00 4.05 -9.82
C ASN A 105 6.24 3.35 -10.38
N GLY A 106 6.12 2.62 -11.50
CA GLY A 106 7.24 1.92 -12.13
C GLY A 106 7.84 0.82 -11.27
N ILE A 107 7.01 0.14 -10.46
CA ILE A 107 7.42 -0.98 -9.61
C ILE A 107 7.14 -2.28 -10.33
N SER A 108 8.18 -3.08 -10.53
CA SER A 108 8.07 -4.41 -11.14
C SER A 108 7.48 -5.42 -10.17
N PHE A 109 6.45 -6.14 -10.61
CA PHE A 109 5.85 -7.26 -9.91
C PHE A 109 5.59 -8.40 -10.91
N VAL A 110 5.66 -9.66 -10.45
CA VAL A 110 5.54 -10.84 -11.31
C VAL A 110 4.43 -11.75 -10.81
N THR A 111 3.58 -12.25 -11.69
CA THR A 111 2.75 -13.42 -11.41
C THR A 111 3.63 -14.66 -11.51
N GLU A 112 3.62 -15.52 -10.50
CA GLU A 112 4.52 -16.67 -10.45
C GLU A 112 3.86 -17.94 -10.93
N THR A 113 4.57 -18.73 -11.71
CA THR A 113 4.26 -20.13 -11.92
C THR A 113 5.22 -20.95 -11.06
N ARG A 114 4.70 -21.59 -10.01
CA ARG A 114 5.48 -22.41 -9.08
C ARG A 114 5.38 -23.88 -9.48
N LEU A 115 6.50 -24.58 -9.59
CA LEU A 115 6.48 -26.05 -9.75
C LEU A 115 6.03 -26.71 -8.44
N LEU A 116 5.00 -27.54 -8.49
CA LEU A 116 4.50 -28.32 -7.36
C LEU A 116 5.21 -29.69 -7.31
N GLY A 117 6.30 -29.74 -6.54
CA GLY A 117 6.99 -31.00 -6.25
C GLY A 117 7.75 -31.58 -7.45
N SER A 118 7.94 -32.91 -7.45
CA SER A 118 8.73 -33.66 -8.44
C SER A 118 7.91 -34.24 -9.59
N SER A 119 6.58 -34.17 -9.52
CA SER A 119 5.68 -34.27 -10.66
C SER A 119 5.70 -32.93 -11.39
N TYR A 120 5.80 -32.90 -12.72
CA TYR A 120 5.76 -31.69 -13.58
C TYR A 120 4.44 -30.88 -13.50
N ALA A 121 3.80 -30.84 -12.34
CA ALA A 121 2.67 -30.00 -12.01
C ALA A 121 3.17 -28.58 -11.72
N TYR A 122 2.46 -27.60 -12.25
CA TYR A 122 2.72 -26.19 -12.03
C TYR A 122 1.47 -25.56 -11.40
N GLU A 123 1.66 -24.72 -10.39
CA GLU A 123 0.63 -23.84 -9.83
C GLU A 123 0.92 -22.42 -10.30
N GLU A 124 0.02 -21.87 -11.10
CA GLU A 124 0.05 -20.44 -11.41
C GLU A 124 -0.54 -19.69 -10.22
N ARG A 125 0.30 -18.96 -9.49
CA ARG A 125 -0.10 -18.08 -8.41
C ARG A 125 -0.43 -16.71 -9.01
N SER A 126 -1.73 -16.44 -9.11
CA SER A 126 -2.24 -15.11 -9.46
C SER A 126 -1.86 -14.08 -8.39
N PHE A 127 -1.59 -12.85 -8.82
CA PHE A 127 -1.32 -11.72 -7.92
C PHE A 127 -2.44 -11.54 -6.89
N HIS A 128 -2.07 -11.45 -5.61
CA HIS A 128 -2.99 -11.18 -4.52
C HIS A 128 -2.39 -10.13 -3.56
N TRP A 129 -3.13 -9.06 -3.29
CA TRP A 129 -2.61 -7.88 -2.58
C TRP A 129 -2.22 -8.15 -1.12
N THR A 130 -2.75 -9.20 -0.49
CA THR A 130 -2.36 -9.60 0.87
C THR A 130 -0.92 -10.07 0.92
N ASP A 131 -0.44 -10.60 -0.21
CA ASP A 131 0.85 -11.27 -0.34
C ASP A 131 1.81 -10.39 -1.15
N LEU A 132 1.55 -9.08 -1.22
CA LEU A 132 2.24 -8.10 -2.07
C LEU A 132 3.78 -8.20 -1.98
N ALA A 133 4.31 -8.49 -0.80
CA ALA A 133 5.75 -8.66 -0.58
C ALA A 133 6.35 -9.83 -1.38
N ASP A 134 5.60 -10.92 -1.60
CA ASP A 134 6.05 -12.08 -2.36
C ASP A 134 6.13 -11.75 -3.87
N PHE A 135 5.21 -10.91 -4.35
CA PHE A 135 5.07 -10.58 -5.78
C PHE A 135 6.02 -9.47 -6.24
N ILE A 136 6.58 -8.67 -5.33
CA ILE A 136 7.49 -7.57 -5.66
C ILE A 136 8.92 -8.09 -5.75
N ARG A 137 9.57 -7.85 -6.90
CA ARG A 137 10.97 -8.24 -7.15
C ARG A 137 11.94 -7.07 -7.16
N ASP A 138 11.43 -5.87 -6.94
CA ASP A 138 12.23 -4.65 -6.90
C ASP A 138 12.96 -4.52 -5.55
N GLU A 139 14.28 -4.65 -5.56
CA GLU A 139 15.15 -4.57 -4.38
C GLU A 139 15.07 -3.22 -3.64
N ARG A 140 14.54 -2.18 -4.31
CA ARG A 140 14.34 -0.85 -3.74
C ARG A 140 13.14 -0.80 -2.82
N VAL A 141 12.23 -1.77 -2.92
CA VAL A 141 10.92 -1.74 -2.29
C VAL A 141 10.94 -2.52 -0.98
N THR A 142 10.40 -1.88 0.06
CA THR A 142 10.07 -2.50 1.33
C THR A 142 8.58 -2.41 1.57
N VAL A 143 7.91 -3.56 1.79
CA VAL A 143 6.48 -3.60 2.11
C VAL A 143 6.32 -3.57 3.64
N ILE A 144 5.56 -2.58 4.13
CA ILE A 144 5.32 -2.33 5.55
C ILE A 144 3.81 -2.52 5.82
N THR A 145 3.47 -3.47 6.69
CA THR A 145 2.07 -3.87 6.97
C THR A 145 1.54 -3.38 8.31
#